data_AF-A0A8D9AQ73-F1
#
_entry.id   AF-A0A8D9AQ73-F1
#
_cell.length_a   1.000
_cell.length_b   1.000
_cell.length_c   1.000
_cell.angle_alpha   90.00
_cell.angle_beta   90.00
_cell.angle_gamma   90.00
#
_symmetry.space_group_name_H-M   'P 1'
#
loop_
_entity.id
_entity.type
_entity.pdbx_description
1 polymer ?
#
loop_
_entity_poly.entity_id
_entity_poly.type
_entity_poly.pdbx_seq_one_letter_code
_entity_poly.pdbx_strand_id
1 'polypeptide(L)'
;MKFLFLLFITLAVLLLLHDVSAQDTEEVKPVKKKHHKKHHRKLKTTTTTVPTSEAGLEVKEESYFDHKTPDEDVKDVISRKMLMERLGTGEGAGMIPDEQVNTNVPQTQAMEERQPMEIRQDEVRPIDPCSSMHCSAGKVCQVNVDGEASCSCIKQCPQELEARRKVCTNYNETFGSDCEVYQKRCECEENMPECIRPDYAHVHIEYYGECRDMPECLSSEMADFPRRMRDWLFYIMRDLADREELSAHYMQLEKEAEGNLTRRWNNAAVWKFCELDGHPVDRSISRHELFPIRAPLMALEHCIAPFLNKCDADDDHLITLKEWARCLELNEDEIEDKCDDVRGDDA
;
A
#
# COMPACT_ATOMS: atom_id res chain seq x y z
N MET A 1 -30.58 -20.52 64.17
CA MET A 1 -29.96 -20.00 62.92
C MET A 1 -29.85 -21.04 61.80
N LYS A 2 -29.45 -22.29 62.06
CA LYS A 2 -29.35 -23.33 60.99
C LYS A 2 -30.68 -23.68 60.28
N PHE A 3 -31.81 -23.62 60.99
CA PHE A 3 -33.14 -23.90 60.41
C PHE A 3 -33.63 -22.81 59.44
N LEU A 4 -33.32 -21.55 59.72
CA LEU A 4 -33.63 -20.42 58.83
C LEU A 4 -32.80 -20.49 57.54
N PHE A 5 -31.53 -20.89 57.63
CA PHE A 5 -30.65 -20.98 56.48
C PHE A 5 -31.09 -22.08 55.49
N LEU A 6 -31.54 -23.23 56.01
CA LEU A 6 -32.13 -24.29 55.18
C LEU A 6 -33.42 -23.84 54.50
N LEU A 7 -34.26 -23.06 55.20
CA LEU A 7 -35.53 -22.56 54.66
C LEU A 7 -35.31 -21.55 53.52
N PHE A 8 -34.28 -20.68 53.64
CA PHE A 8 -33.89 -19.76 52.58
C PHE A 8 -33.31 -20.48 51.35
N ILE A 9 -32.50 -21.53 51.54
CA ILE A 9 -31.98 -22.33 50.42
C ILE A 9 -33.13 -23.07 49.72
N THR A 10 -34.09 -23.65 50.47
CA THR A 10 -35.24 -24.31 49.85
C THR A 10 -36.15 -23.34 49.09
N LEU A 11 -36.32 -22.11 49.57
CA LEU A 11 -37.12 -21.09 48.87
C LEU A 11 -36.43 -20.60 47.59
N ALA A 12 -35.09 -20.46 47.62
CA ALA A 12 -34.30 -20.05 46.46
C ALA A 12 -34.29 -21.14 45.35
N VAL A 13 -34.23 -22.42 45.73
CA VAL A 13 -34.31 -23.55 44.78
C VAL A 13 -35.72 -23.67 44.19
N LEU A 14 -36.78 -23.37 44.96
CA LEU A 14 -38.15 -23.32 44.46
C LEU A 14 -38.38 -22.16 43.47
N LEU A 15 -37.76 -20.99 43.69
CA LEU A 15 -37.87 -19.85 42.77
C LEU A 15 -37.10 -20.07 41.46
N LEU A 16 -36.01 -20.84 41.46
CA LEU A 16 -35.24 -21.15 40.24
C LEU A 16 -35.85 -22.28 39.39
N LEU A 17 -36.85 -23.01 39.91
CA LEU A 17 -37.56 -24.07 39.16
C LEU A 17 -38.83 -23.58 38.46
N HIS A 18 -39.19 -22.29 38.58
CA HIS A 18 -40.41 -21.72 37.98
C HIS A 18 -40.19 -21.00 36.64
N ASP A 19 -38.95 -20.87 36.13
CA ASP A 19 -38.65 -20.20 34.84
C ASP A 19 -38.35 -21.15 33.67
N VAL A 20 -38.75 -22.43 33.76
CA VAL A 20 -38.66 -23.38 32.64
C VAL A 20 -40.06 -23.88 32.28
N SER A 21 -40.81 -23.13 31.46
CA SER A 21 -41.85 -23.66 30.57
C SER A 21 -42.46 -22.55 29.70
N ALA A 22 -41.92 -22.34 28.50
CA ALA A 22 -42.64 -21.71 27.39
C ALA A 22 -42.16 -22.31 26.05
N GLN A 23 -42.70 -23.48 25.72
CA GLN A 23 -42.72 -24.06 24.37
C GLN A 23 -44.16 -24.54 24.13
N ASP A 24 -44.72 -24.17 22.98
CA ASP A 24 -45.86 -24.79 22.26
C ASP A 24 -46.24 -23.81 21.12
N THR A 25 -46.61 -24.14 19.88
CA THR A 25 -46.76 -25.39 19.11
C THR A 25 -46.88 -24.99 17.62
N GLU A 26 -46.49 -25.90 16.72
CA GLU A 26 -46.71 -25.82 15.27
C GLU A 26 -48.19 -25.86 14.87
N GLU A 27 -48.55 -25.22 13.74
CA GLU A 27 -49.70 -25.64 12.92
C GLU A 27 -49.32 -25.66 11.43
N VAL A 28 -49.46 -26.84 10.80
CA VAL A 28 -49.16 -27.15 9.39
C VAL A 28 -50.45 -27.60 8.70
N LYS A 29 -50.72 -27.11 7.47
CA LYS A 29 -51.25 -27.82 6.25
C LYS A 29 -51.98 -26.84 5.29
N PRO A 30 -52.27 -27.20 4.01
CA PRO A 30 -51.60 -28.13 3.09
C PRO A 30 -51.37 -27.58 1.66
N VAL A 31 -50.57 -28.32 0.88
CA VAL A 31 -50.16 -28.12 -0.53
C VAL A 31 -51.27 -28.44 -1.55
N LYS A 32 -51.33 -27.69 -2.66
CA LYS A 32 -51.85 -28.19 -3.96
C LYS A 32 -50.94 -27.77 -5.13
N LYS A 33 -50.62 -28.75 -6.00
CA LYS A 33 -49.78 -28.65 -7.22
C LYS A 33 -50.63 -28.54 -8.49
N LYS A 34 -49.95 -28.16 -9.59
CA LYS A 34 -50.21 -28.36 -11.05
C LYS A 34 -50.97 -27.22 -11.75
N HIS A 35 -50.73 -26.81 -13.00
CA HIS A 35 -49.98 -27.35 -14.16
C HIS A 35 -49.57 -26.20 -15.12
N HIS A 36 -48.56 -26.45 -15.97
CA HIS A 36 -48.11 -25.66 -17.12
C HIS A 36 -49.19 -25.23 -18.13
N LYS A 37 -49.05 -24.04 -18.76
CA LYS A 37 -48.85 -23.89 -20.23
C LYS A 37 -48.59 -22.44 -20.68
N LYS A 38 -47.66 -22.30 -21.64
CA LYS A 38 -47.36 -21.12 -22.48
C LYS A 38 -48.48 -20.84 -23.49
N HIS A 39 -48.64 -19.58 -23.91
CA HIS A 39 -48.73 -19.06 -25.29
C HIS A 39 -49.13 -17.57 -25.24
N HIS A 40 -48.25 -16.63 -25.60
CA HIS A 40 -48.13 -15.95 -26.91
C HIS A 40 -49.33 -15.09 -27.39
N ARG A 41 -49.07 -13.77 -27.46
CA ARG A 41 -49.00 -12.96 -28.70
C ARG A 41 -50.20 -12.04 -29.10
N LYS A 42 -49.83 -10.74 -29.28
CA LYS A 42 -50.29 -9.66 -30.20
C LYS A 42 -51.54 -8.84 -29.80
N LEU A 43 -51.37 -7.51 -29.64
CA LEU A 43 -51.62 -6.39 -30.61
C LEU A 43 -53.11 -6.32 -31.01
N LYS A 44 -53.84 -5.19 -30.98
CA LYS A 44 -53.50 -3.83 -31.43
C LYS A 44 -54.74 -2.89 -31.23
N THR A 45 -54.51 -1.57 -31.14
CA THR A 45 -55.39 -0.42 -31.58
C THR A 45 -56.74 -0.24 -30.86
N THR A 46 -57.32 0.95 -30.65
CA THR A 46 -57.61 2.13 -31.49
C THR A 46 -58.35 3.12 -30.52
N THR A 47 -58.05 4.43 -30.37
CA THR A 47 -58.52 5.58 -31.19
C THR A 47 -59.38 6.58 -30.38
N THR A 48 -58.89 7.84 -30.35
CA THR A 48 -59.62 9.13 -30.48
C THR A 48 -60.37 9.73 -29.28
N THR A 49 -59.88 10.87 -28.76
CA THR A 49 -60.35 12.26 -29.02
C THR A 49 -59.63 13.28 -28.12
N VAL A 50 -59.26 14.43 -28.70
CA VAL A 50 -58.68 15.67 -28.11
C VAL A 50 -59.67 16.79 -28.53
N PRO A 51 -59.95 17.87 -27.74
CA PRO A 51 -59.04 19.03 -27.72
C PRO A 51 -58.94 19.93 -26.46
N THR A 52 -57.72 20.48 -26.34
CA THR A 52 -57.31 21.85 -25.92
C THR A 52 -57.69 22.40 -24.54
N SER A 53 -56.69 22.63 -23.68
CA SER A 53 -56.00 23.93 -23.59
C SER A 53 -54.77 23.90 -22.65
N GLU A 54 -53.64 24.36 -23.20
CA GLU A 54 -52.52 25.13 -22.58
C GLU A 54 -51.77 24.51 -21.38
N ALA A 55 -50.60 23.92 -21.64
CA ALA A 55 -49.26 24.54 -21.51
C ALA A 55 -48.80 24.62 -20.05
N GLY A 56 -47.71 23.99 -19.59
CA GLY A 56 -46.62 23.31 -20.25
C GLY A 56 -45.41 23.46 -19.34
N LEU A 57 -45.02 22.41 -18.62
CA LEU A 57 -43.69 22.23 -18.06
C LEU A 57 -43.49 20.73 -17.82
N GLU A 58 -42.88 20.07 -18.80
CA GLU A 58 -42.67 18.63 -18.85
C GLU A 58 -41.34 18.29 -18.17
N VAL A 59 -41.41 17.65 -17.00
CA VAL A 59 -40.27 16.95 -16.39
C VAL A 59 -40.20 15.58 -17.06
N LYS A 60 -39.19 15.38 -17.92
CA LYS A 60 -38.85 14.05 -18.43
C LYS A 60 -37.86 13.40 -17.47
N GLU A 61 -38.31 12.34 -16.81
CA GLU A 61 -37.46 11.21 -16.45
C GLU A 61 -37.01 10.53 -17.75
N GLU A 62 -35.73 10.65 -18.08
CA GLU A 62 -35.07 9.71 -18.98
C GLU A 62 -33.86 9.12 -18.26
N SER A 63 -33.95 7.81 -18.05
CA SER A 63 -32.86 6.91 -17.78
C SER A 63 -31.77 7.06 -18.83
N TYR A 64 -30.57 7.45 -18.43
CA TYR A 64 -29.38 7.30 -19.25
C TYR A 64 -28.25 6.72 -18.38
N PHE A 65 -28.02 5.43 -18.59
CA PHE A 65 -26.86 4.70 -18.10
C PHE A 65 -25.69 5.16 -18.96
N ASP A 66 -24.88 6.09 -18.45
CA ASP A 66 -23.62 6.48 -19.10
C ASP A 66 -22.44 6.07 -18.22
N HIS A 67 -21.63 5.18 -18.77
CA HIS A 67 -20.32 4.84 -18.26
C HIS A 67 -19.42 6.05 -18.42
N LYS A 68 -19.20 6.80 -17.33
CA LYS A 68 -18.09 7.75 -17.26
C LYS A 68 -17.00 7.19 -16.36
N THR A 69 -15.97 6.64 -16.99
CA THR A 69 -14.65 6.40 -16.41
C THR A 69 -14.10 7.71 -15.83
N PRO A 70 -13.69 7.76 -14.56
CA PRO A 70 -12.94 8.90 -14.04
C PRO A 70 -11.48 8.82 -14.49
N ASP A 71 -11.09 9.86 -15.23
CA ASP A 71 -9.78 10.50 -15.36
C ASP A 71 -8.50 9.65 -15.43
N GLU A 72 -7.81 9.80 -16.58
CA GLU A 72 -6.47 9.28 -16.85
C GLU A 72 -5.33 9.98 -16.07
N ASP A 73 -5.63 10.89 -15.14
CA ASP A 73 -4.63 11.61 -14.35
C ASP A 73 -4.28 10.94 -12.99
N VAL A 74 -4.82 9.75 -12.71
CA VAL A 74 -4.51 8.96 -11.48
C VAL A 74 -3.54 7.78 -11.76
N LYS A 75 -3.04 7.65 -13.00
CA LYS A 75 -2.19 6.51 -13.41
C LYS A 75 -0.72 6.61 -12.98
N ASP A 76 -0.28 7.72 -12.38
CA ASP A 76 1.14 7.98 -12.07
C ASP A 76 1.47 8.14 -10.58
N VAL A 77 0.65 7.61 -9.67
CA VAL A 77 0.89 7.79 -8.21
C VAL A 77 1.47 6.56 -7.52
N ILE A 78 1.38 5.35 -8.09
CA ILE A 78 1.85 4.15 -7.38
C ILE A 78 2.49 3.17 -8.39
N SER A 79 3.61 3.58 -8.99
CA SER A 79 4.56 2.62 -9.54
C SER A 79 5.66 2.44 -8.52
N ARG A 80 5.86 1.19 -8.06
CA ARG A 80 6.90 0.75 -7.13
C ARG A 80 8.27 1.30 -7.54
N LYS A 81 8.51 1.48 -8.84
CA LYS A 81 9.71 2.12 -9.39
C LYS A 81 9.95 3.54 -8.85
N MET A 82 8.96 4.43 -8.76
CA MET A 82 9.16 5.78 -8.21
C MET A 82 9.34 5.79 -6.68
N LEU A 83 8.80 4.81 -5.94
CA LEU A 83 8.89 4.74 -4.48
C LEU A 83 10.17 4.00 -4.02
N MET A 84 10.58 2.95 -4.73
CA MET A 84 11.85 2.23 -4.53
C MET A 84 13.05 3.01 -5.09
N GLU A 85 12.94 3.73 -6.22
CA GLU A 85 13.99 4.67 -6.66
C GLU A 85 14.15 5.84 -5.68
N ARG A 86 13.10 6.21 -4.93
CA ARG A 86 13.14 7.28 -3.90
C ARG A 86 13.56 6.81 -2.51
N LEU A 87 13.49 5.50 -2.22
CA LEU A 87 13.94 4.92 -0.94
C LEU A 87 15.25 4.13 -1.03
N GLY A 88 16.01 4.28 -2.14
CA GLY A 88 17.41 3.91 -2.19
C GLY A 88 17.68 2.41 -2.03
N THR A 89 17.21 1.60 -2.98
CA THR A 89 17.93 0.39 -3.38
C THR A 89 18.45 0.61 -4.79
N GLY A 90 19.77 0.69 -4.93
CA GLY A 90 20.43 1.09 -6.16
C GLY A 90 20.54 -0.08 -7.13
N GLU A 91 19.85 0.02 -8.27
CA GLU A 91 20.23 -0.67 -9.50
C GLU A 91 20.12 0.30 -10.67
N GLY A 92 21.27 0.69 -11.22
CA GLY A 92 21.36 1.51 -12.41
C GLY A 92 21.66 0.67 -13.64
N ALA A 93 20.90 0.88 -14.71
CA ALA A 93 21.39 0.71 -16.09
C ALA A 93 20.47 1.46 -17.06
N GLY A 94 20.91 2.64 -17.51
CA GLY A 94 20.29 3.34 -18.64
C GLY A 94 20.60 2.63 -19.95
N MET A 95 19.55 2.21 -20.66
CA MET A 95 19.61 1.85 -22.08
C MET A 95 19.61 3.12 -22.93
N ILE A 96 20.56 3.23 -23.86
CA ILE A 96 20.47 4.11 -25.03
C ILE A 96 20.30 3.19 -26.26
N PRO A 97 19.45 3.53 -27.26
CA PRO A 97 19.08 2.62 -28.33
C PRO A 97 20.14 2.53 -29.44
N ASP A 98 20.23 1.35 -30.05
CA ASP A 98 20.94 1.06 -31.30
C ASP A 98 20.36 1.88 -32.47
N GLU A 99 21.20 2.64 -33.17
CA GLU A 99 20.90 3.12 -34.52
C GLU A 99 22.06 2.89 -35.50
N GLN A 100 21.83 1.85 -36.32
CA GLN A 100 22.12 1.68 -37.75
C GLN A 100 23.55 1.94 -38.28
N VAL A 101 24.13 0.81 -38.67
CA VAL A 101 25.22 0.60 -39.64
C VAL A 101 25.11 1.52 -40.85
N ASN A 102 26.13 2.33 -41.10
CA ASN A 102 26.41 2.86 -42.42
C ASN A 102 27.83 2.51 -42.85
N THR A 103 27.90 1.63 -43.84
CA THR A 103 29.11 1.24 -44.56
C THR A 103 29.69 2.42 -45.32
N ASN A 104 30.97 2.75 -45.10
CA ASN A 104 31.93 3.20 -46.14
C ASN A 104 33.23 3.69 -45.50
N VAL A 105 34.31 2.89 -45.54
CA VAL A 105 35.69 3.41 -45.58
C VAL A 105 36.52 2.57 -46.56
N PRO A 106 37.32 3.17 -47.47
CA PRO A 106 38.06 2.46 -48.50
C PRO A 106 39.30 1.75 -47.96
N GLN A 107 39.62 0.65 -48.63
CA GLN A 107 40.84 -0.15 -48.46
C GLN A 107 42.11 0.69 -48.60
N THR A 108 42.98 0.64 -47.60
CA THR A 108 44.43 0.76 -47.82
C THR A 108 45.17 -0.26 -46.98
N GLN A 109 46.01 -1.04 -47.67
CA GLN A 109 46.85 -2.09 -47.12
C GLN A 109 48.13 -1.46 -46.56
N ALA A 110 48.48 -1.80 -45.33
CA ALA A 110 49.86 -1.74 -44.86
C ALA A 110 50.07 -2.84 -43.82
N MET A 111 50.93 -3.80 -44.16
CA MET A 111 51.45 -4.81 -43.25
C MET A 111 52.44 -4.14 -42.30
N GLU A 112 52.23 -4.27 -40.99
CA GLU A 112 53.29 -4.00 -40.01
C GLU A 112 53.23 -5.03 -38.86
N GLU A 113 54.41 -5.32 -38.33
CA GLU A 113 54.82 -6.56 -37.67
C GLU A 113 54.08 -6.88 -36.36
N ARG A 114 53.77 -8.17 -36.14
CA ARG A 114 53.33 -8.68 -34.83
C ARG A 114 54.50 -8.61 -33.85
N GLN A 115 54.46 -7.63 -32.94
CA GLN A 115 55.13 -7.76 -31.65
C GLN A 115 54.25 -8.61 -30.71
N PRO A 116 54.82 -9.53 -29.91
CA PRO A 116 54.05 -10.26 -28.92
C PRO A 116 53.60 -9.26 -27.85
N MET A 117 52.29 -9.06 -27.69
CA MET A 117 51.77 -8.41 -26.48
C MET A 117 52.12 -9.30 -25.29
N GLU A 118 53.01 -8.82 -24.43
CA GLU A 118 53.13 -9.34 -23.07
C GLU A 118 51.75 -9.33 -22.43
N ILE A 119 51.31 -10.49 -21.96
CA ILE A 119 50.12 -10.64 -21.13
C ILE A 119 50.44 -9.89 -19.84
N ARG A 120 50.01 -8.62 -19.74
CA ARG A 120 50.04 -7.88 -18.49
C ARG A 120 49.14 -8.62 -17.51
N GLN A 121 49.76 -8.99 -16.39
CA GLN A 121 49.17 -9.61 -15.22
C GLN A 121 47.81 -8.99 -14.92
N ASP A 122 46.84 -9.84 -14.58
CA ASP A 122 45.54 -9.47 -14.06
C ASP A 122 45.65 -8.27 -13.10
N GLU A 123 45.30 -7.08 -13.58
CA GLU A 123 45.02 -5.95 -12.72
C GLU A 123 43.73 -6.30 -11.98
N VAL A 124 43.88 -6.89 -10.80
CA VAL A 124 42.81 -6.99 -9.81
C VAL A 124 42.41 -5.55 -9.51
N ARG A 125 41.31 -5.09 -10.12
CA ARG A 125 40.75 -3.78 -9.82
C ARG A 125 40.44 -3.77 -8.32
N PRO A 126 40.96 -2.80 -7.55
CA PRO A 126 40.58 -2.68 -6.15
C PRO A 126 39.06 -2.55 -6.09
N ILE A 127 38.40 -3.50 -5.43
CA ILE A 127 36.96 -3.42 -5.17
C ILE A 127 36.77 -2.21 -4.25
N ASP A 128 35.96 -1.26 -4.67
CA ASP A 128 35.65 -0.09 -3.85
C ASP A 128 34.96 -0.55 -2.56
N PRO A 129 35.52 -0.28 -1.37
CA PRO A 129 34.94 -0.66 -0.08
C PRO A 129 33.50 -0.17 0.11
N CYS A 130 33.10 0.91 -0.57
CA CYS A 130 31.75 1.43 -0.51
C CYS A 130 30.75 0.72 -1.42
N SER A 131 31.19 -0.15 -2.33
CA SER A 131 30.29 -0.83 -3.28
C SER A 131 29.28 -1.77 -2.62
N SER A 132 29.61 -2.33 -1.45
CA SER A 132 28.74 -3.25 -0.70
C SER A 132 28.28 -2.70 0.66
N MET A 133 28.61 -1.44 0.99
CA MET A 133 28.23 -0.85 2.27
C MET A 133 26.93 -0.06 2.14
N HIS A 134 25.89 -0.55 2.82
CA HIS A 134 24.61 0.15 2.92
C HIS A 134 24.61 1.10 4.12
N CYS A 135 24.39 2.38 3.85
CA CYS A 135 24.26 3.41 4.88
C CYS A 135 22.79 3.72 5.16
N SER A 136 22.48 4.08 6.40
CA SER A 136 21.14 4.53 6.78
C SER A 136 20.76 5.82 6.04
N ALA A 137 19.46 6.12 5.97
CA ALA A 137 18.96 7.36 5.38
C ALA A 137 19.69 8.59 5.92
N GLY A 138 20.08 9.51 5.03
CA GLY A 138 20.84 10.72 5.39
C GLY A 138 22.35 10.52 5.49
N LYS A 139 22.85 9.29 5.30
CA LYS A 139 24.29 8.97 5.27
C LYS A 139 24.71 8.46 3.91
N VAL A 140 25.97 8.71 3.55
CA VAL A 140 26.64 8.23 2.34
C VAL A 140 27.95 7.55 2.73
N CYS A 141 28.29 6.47 2.04
CA CYS A 141 29.55 5.78 2.25
C CYS A 141 30.71 6.62 1.70
N GLN A 142 31.76 6.78 2.51
CA GLN A 142 33.02 7.41 2.14
C GLN A 142 34.17 6.53 2.62
N VAL A 143 35.28 6.53 1.87
CA VAL A 143 36.50 5.82 2.26
C VAL A 143 37.35 6.75 3.13
N ASN A 144 37.63 6.31 4.36
CA ASN A 144 38.46 7.03 5.32
C ASN A 144 39.94 7.00 4.92
N VAL A 145 40.78 7.76 5.63
CA VAL A 145 42.24 7.82 5.41
C VAL A 145 42.94 6.47 5.51
N ASP A 146 42.37 5.53 6.28
CA ASP A 146 42.89 4.19 6.48
C ASP A 146 42.46 3.21 5.36
N GLY A 147 41.69 3.67 4.37
CA GLY A 147 41.17 2.84 3.28
C GLY A 147 39.91 2.05 3.63
N GLU A 148 39.30 2.32 4.79
CA GLU A 148 38.08 1.65 5.27
C GLU A 148 36.82 2.44 4.85
N ALA A 149 35.76 1.71 4.48
CA ALA A 149 34.44 2.29 4.22
C ALA A 149 33.77 2.74 5.52
N SER A 150 33.19 3.95 5.51
CA SER A 150 32.46 4.51 6.65
C SER A 150 31.29 5.35 6.18
N CYS A 151 30.15 5.22 6.84
CA CYS A 151 28.97 6.04 6.60
C CYS A 151 29.09 7.40 7.27
N SER A 152 28.91 8.48 6.52
CA SER A 152 28.94 9.86 7.02
C SER A 152 27.74 10.65 6.52
N CYS A 153 27.30 11.68 7.24
CA CYS A 153 26.14 12.47 6.82
C CYS A 153 26.33 13.09 5.43
N ILE A 154 25.26 13.09 4.64
CA ILE A 154 25.20 13.74 3.32
C ILE A 154 25.60 15.21 3.48
N LYS A 155 26.48 15.70 2.60
CA LYS A 155 26.97 17.09 2.65
C LYS A 155 26.16 18.05 1.80
N GLN A 156 25.60 17.58 0.69
CA GLN A 156 24.82 18.39 -0.23
C GLN A 156 23.66 17.58 -0.80
N CYS A 157 22.47 18.15 -0.74
CA CYS A 157 21.28 17.59 -1.37
C CYS A 157 21.04 18.21 -2.75
N PRO A 158 20.50 17.44 -3.71
CA PRO A 158 20.02 17.99 -4.98
C PRO A 158 18.94 19.06 -4.74
N GLN A 159 18.95 20.10 -5.56
CA GLN A 159 17.91 21.12 -5.50
C GLN A 159 16.65 20.62 -6.20
N GLU A 160 15.57 20.47 -5.44
CA GLU A 160 14.26 20.10 -5.99
C GLU A 160 13.43 21.35 -6.31
N LEU A 161 13.01 21.47 -7.56
CA LEU A 161 12.23 22.62 -8.06
C LEU A 161 10.72 22.34 -8.06
N GLU A 162 10.33 21.07 -8.03
CA GLU A 162 8.93 20.65 -8.08
C GLU A 162 8.31 20.68 -6.67
N ALA A 163 7.18 21.38 -6.50
CA ALA A 163 6.49 21.46 -5.21
C ALA A 163 6.09 20.08 -4.65
N ARG A 164 5.80 19.10 -5.52
CA ARG A 164 5.48 17.71 -5.10
C ARG A 164 6.66 16.95 -4.50
N ARG A 165 7.90 17.40 -4.73
CA ARG A 165 9.14 16.77 -4.22
C ARG A 165 9.63 17.38 -2.92
N LYS A 166 9.05 18.52 -2.52
CA LYS A 166 9.18 19.04 -1.16
C LYS A 166 8.53 18.08 -0.18
N VAL A 167 8.76 18.29 1.10
CA VAL A 167 8.19 17.45 2.16
C VAL A 167 7.73 18.29 3.33
N CYS A 168 6.63 17.86 3.95
CA CYS A 168 6.18 18.38 5.22
C CYS A 168 6.64 17.46 6.35
N THR A 169 7.18 18.02 7.42
CA THR A 169 7.69 17.28 8.57
C THR A 169 6.70 17.22 9.73
N ASN A 170 6.98 16.37 10.72
CA ASN A 170 6.25 16.29 11.99
C ASN A 170 6.26 17.61 12.81
N TYR A 171 7.10 18.58 12.44
CA TYR A 171 7.10 19.93 13.02
C TYR A 171 6.24 20.94 12.24
N ASN A 172 5.49 20.47 11.24
CA ASN A 172 4.72 21.31 10.31
C ASN A 172 5.60 22.31 9.54
N GLU A 173 6.84 21.89 9.24
CA GLU A 173 7.81 22.67 8.48
C GLU A 173 8.04 22.05 7.11
N THR A 174 8.05 22.89 6.07
CA THR A 174 8.31 22.46 4.69
C THR A 174 9.80 22.50 4.39
N PHE A 175 10.34 21.37 3.96
CA PHE A 175 11.72 21.22 3.51
C PHE A 175 11.78 21.11 1.99
N GLY A 176 12.94 21.45 1.40
CA GLY A 176 13.14 21.46 -0.04
C GLY A 176 13.05 20.07 -0.67
N SER A 177 13.48 19.04 0.08
CA SER A 177 13.45 17.64 -0.33
C SER A 177 13.46 16.71 0.89
N ASP A 178 13.18 15.44 0.67
CA ASP A 178 13.40 14.36 1.64
C ASP A 178 14.88 14.23 2.03
N CYS A 179 15.80 14.39 1.08
CA CYS A 179 17.24 14.42 1.34
C CYS A 179 17.61 15.43 2.43
N GLU A 180 17.07 16.66 2.36
CA GLU A 180 17.36 17.70 3.35
C GLU A 180 16.88 17.31 4.76
N VAL A 181 15.73 16.64 4.87
CA VAL A 181 15.21 16.17 6.16
C VAL A 181 16.16 15.12 6.76
N TYR A 182 16.57 14.12 5.97
CA TYR A 182 17.50 13.10 6.44
C TYR A 182 18.89 13.65 6.74
N GLN A 183 19.37 14.61 5.95
CA GLN A 183 20.61 15.33 6.23
C GLN A 183 20.54 16.03 7.59
N LYS A 184 19.49 16.83 7.83
CA LYS A 184 19.33 17.57 9.10
C LYS A 184 19.17 16.64 10.30
N ARG A 185 18.46 15.54 10.14
CA ARG A 185 18.38 14.49 11.15
C ARG A 185 19.76 13.94 11.49
N CYS A 186 20.52 13.54 10.48
CA CYS A 186 21.86 12.98 10.65
C CYS A 186 22.82 13.98 11.34
N GLU A 187 22.85 15.23 10.89
CA GLU A 187 23.68 16.29 11.49
C GLU A 187 23.39 16.46 12.98
N CYS A 188 22.12 16.41 13.38
CA CYS A 188 21.72 16.57 14.77
C CYS A 188 21.91 15.30 15.62
N GLU A 189 21.69 14.11 15.07
CA GLU A 189 22.00 12.83 15.74
C GLU A 189 23.51 12.72 16.03
N GLU A 190 24.36 13.15 15.09
CA GLU A 190 25.82 13.13 15.22
C GLU A 190 26.40 14.35 15.98
N ASN A 191 25.54 15.24 16.51
CA ASN A 191 25.93 16.47 17.21
C ASN A 191 26.90 17.36 16.40
N MET A 192 26.71 17.44 15.10
CA MET A 192 27.51 18.26 14.21
C MET A 192 27.27 19.77 14.43
N PRO A 193 28.27 20.64 14.19
CA PRO A 193 28.10 22.10 14.29
C PRO A 193 27.00 22.69 13.40
N GLU A 194 26.69 22.04 12.28
CA GLU A 194 25.66 22.41 11.32
C GLU A 194 24.24 22.16 11.83
N CYS A 195 24.07 21.41 12.94
CA CYS A 195 22.77 21.20 13.57
C CYS A 195 22.25 22.52 14.17
N ILE A 196 21.24 23.10 13.52
CA ILE A 196 20.62 24.36 13.93
C ILE A 196 19.70 24.17 15.15
N ARG A 197 19.01 23.02 15.21
CA ARG A 197 17.98 22.73 16.21
C ARG A 197 18.12 21.28 16.72
N PRO A 198 18.44 21.04 18.00
CA PRO A 198 18.72 19.68 18.50
C PRO A 198 17.55 18.70 18.39
N ASP A 199 16.31 19.19 18.41
CA ASP A 199 15.10 18.38 18.22
C ASP A 199 14.99 17.81 16.79
N TYR A 200 15.70 18.36 15.80
CA TYR A 200 15.79 17.74 14.48
C TYR A 200 16.45 16.36 14.50
N ALA A 201 17.07 15.92 15.60
CA ALA A 201 17.43 14.51 15.77
C ALA A 201 16.22 13.55 15.64
N HIS A 202 14.99 14.05 15.82
CA HIS A 202 13.75 13.28 15.69
C HIS A 202 12.84 13.77 14.55
N VAL A 203 13.36 14.61 13.65
CA VAL A 203 12.59 15.05 12.49
C VAL A 203 12.32 13.89 11.55
N HIS A 204 11.09 13.78 11.08
CA HIS A 204 10.68 12.83 10.07
C HIS A 204 9.66 13.46 9.13
N ILE A 205 9.59 12.89 7.94
CA ILE A 205 8.61 13.29 6.92
C ILE A 205 7.25 12.78 7.36
N GLU A 206 6.27 13.69 7.40
CA GLU A 206 4.86 13.36 7.63
C GLU A 206 4.18 13.04 6.28
N TYR A 207 4.46 13.84 5.25
CA TYR A 207 3.98 13.63 3.88
C TYR A 207 4.82 14.36 2.84
N TYR A 208 4.69 13.92 1.58
CA TYR A 208 5.29 14.59 0.43
C TYR A 208 4.43 15.76 -0.06
N GLY A 209 5.07 16.85 -0.47
CA GLY A 209 4.48 18.14 -0.79
C GLY A 209 4.80 19.21 0.26
N GLU A 210 4.34 20.43 -0.01
CA GLU A 210 4.43 21.53 0.96
C GLU A 210 3.45 21.33 2.12
N CYS A 211 3.81 21.82 3.31
CA CYS A 211 2.90 21.80 4.44
C CYS A 211 1.63 22.59 4.14
N ARG A 212 0.49 21.99 4.44
CA ARG A 212 -0.83 22.56 4.28
C ARG A 212 -1.72 22.13 5.44
N ASP A 213 -2.79 22.89 5.65
CA ASP A 213 -3.83 22.54 6.62
C ASP A 213 -4.58 21.29 6.14
N MET A 214 -4.45 20.21 6.90
CA MET A 214 -5.13 18.95 6.63
C MET A 214 -6.47 18.94 7.36
N PRO A 215 -7.58 18.61 6.67
CA PRO A 215 -8.87 18.47 7.34
C PRO A 215 -8.86 17.30 8.32
N GLU A 216 -9.67 17.39 9.37
CA GLU A 216 -9.90 16.27 10.27
C GLU A 216 -10.67 15.15 9.55
N CYS A 217 -10.34 13.90 9.86
CA CYS A 217 -11.05 12.74 9.32
C CYS A 217 -12.41 12.60 10.00
N LEU A 218 -13.49 12.79 9.24
CA LEU A 218 -14.86 12.65 9.74
C LEU A 218 -15.18 11.20 10.05
N SER A 219 -16.08 10.97 11.01
CA SER A 219 -16.50 9.61 11.39
C SER A 219 -17.11 8.82 10.22
N SER A 220 -17.84 9.49 9.32
CA SER A 220 -18.38 8.88 8.11
C SER A 220 -17.31 8.49 7.11
N GLU A 221 -16.25 9.30 6.97
CA GLU A 221 -15.12 9.00 6.09
C GLU A 221 -14.31 7.82 6.64
N MET A 222 -14.04 7.83 7.94
CA MET A 222 -13.35 6.74 8.63
C MET A 222 -14.14 5.42 8.58
N ALA A 223 -15.47 5.47 8.58
CA ALA A 223 -16.30 4.26 8.47
C ALA A 223 -16.22 3.59 7.09
N ASP A 224 -15.94 4.34 6.02
CA ASP A 224 -15.76 3.80 4.67
C ASP A 224 -14.29 3.55 4.30
N PHE A 225 -13.36 4.21 4.99
CA PHE A 225 -11.93 4.14 4.70
C PHE A 225 -11.36 2.71 4.64
N PRO A 226 -11.63 1.80 5.58
CA PRO A 226 -11.16 0.41 5.50
C PRO A 226 -11.53 -0.28 4.19
N ARG A 227 -12.74 -0.01 3.68
CA ARG A 227 -13.26 -0.58 2.42
C ARG A 227 -12.50 -0.07 1.22
N ARG A 228 -12.34 1.25 1.12
CA ARG A 228 -11.59 1.86 0.04
C ARG A 228 -10.14 1.41 0.06
N MET A 229 -9.55 1.28 1.25
CA MET A 229 -8.16 0.81 1.41
C MET A 229 -7.98 -0.62 0.90
N ARG A 230 -8.83 -1.59 1.30
CA ARG A 230 -8.70 -2.97 0.80
C ARG A 230 -8.97 -3.10 -0.70
N ASP A 231 -9.90 -2.32 -1.25
CA ASP A 231 -10.16 -2.27 -2.69
C ASP A 231 -8.97 -1.69 -3.45
N TRP A 232 -8.40 -0.60 -2.93
CA TRP A 232 -7.21 0.03 -3.47
C TRP A 232 -6.03 -0.93 -3.47
N LEU A 233 -5.73 -1.60 -2.36
CA LEU A 233 -4.66 -2.60 -2.27
C LEU A 233 -4.80 -3.70 -3.31
N PHE A 234 -6.01 -4.21 -3.52
CA PHE A 234 -6.27 -5.18 -4.57
C PHE A 234 -5.95 -4.63 -5.96
N TYR A 235 -6.40 -3.41 -6.28
CA TYR A 235 -6.17 -2.85 -7.60
C TYR A 235 -4.70 -2.55 -7.86
N ILE A 236 -3.95 -2.14 -6.83
CA ILE A 236 -2.49 -1.98 -6.94
C ILE A 236 -1.82 -3.33 -7.16
N MET A 237 -2.18 -4.37 -6.40
CA MET A 237 -1.65 -5.71 -6.63
C MET A 237 -1.89 -6.17 -8.07
N ARG A 238 -3.10 -5.96 -8.59
CA ARG A 238 -3.45 -6.31 -9.98
C ARG A 238 -2.66 -5.51 -11.01
N ASP A 239 -2.54 -4.19 -10.86
CA ASP A 239 -1.74 -3.36 -11.79
C ASP A 239 -0.26 -3.77 -11.80
N LEU A 240 0.30 -4.13 -10.63
CA LEU A 240 1.66 -4.65 -10.54
C LEU A 240 1.78 -6.04 -11.19
N ALA A 241 0.77 -6.90 -11.06
CA ALA A 241 0.73 -8.20 -11.73
C ALA A 241 0.68 -8.05 -13.26
N ASP A 242 -0.15 -7.13 -13.76
CA ASP A 242 -0.29 -6.81 -15.18
C ASP A 242 1.02 -6.29 -15.80
N ARG A 243 1.85 -5.62 -14.99
CA ARG A 243 3.18 -5.10 -15.38
C ARG A 243 4.33 -6.07 -15.11
N GLU A 244 4.04 -7.27 -14.60
CA GLU A 244 5.03 -8.28 -14.22
C GLU A 244 6.04 -7.76 -13.16
N GLU A 245 5.61 -6.85 -12.28
CA GLU A 245 6.43 -6.26 -11.20
C GLU A 245 6.31 -7.00 -9.85
N LEU A 246 5.43 -8.00 -9.76
CA LEU A 246 5.28 -8.87 -8.60
C LEU A 246 6.25 -10.07 -8.66
N SER A 247 6.65 -10.59 -7.51
CA SER A 247 7.37 -11.87 -7.46
C SER A 247 6.48 -12.99 -7.97
N ALA A 248 7.08 -14.09 -8.44
CA ALA A 248 6.34 -15.27 -8.92
C ALA A 248 5.34 -15.80 -7.87
N HIS A 249 5.71 -15.74 -6.58
CA HIS A 249 4.84 -16.10 -5.46
C HIS A 249 3.60 -15.20 -5.37
N TYR A 250 3.78 -13.88 -5.40
CA TYR A 250 2.66 -12.93 -5.33
C TYR A 250 1.81 -12.91 -6.60
N MET A 251 2.39 -13.15 -7.77
CA MET A 251 1.63 -13.36 -9.02
C MET A 251 0.68 -14.56 -8.92
N GLN A 252 1.09 -15.63 -8.24
CA GLN A 252 0.24 -16.80 -8.04
C GLN A 252 -0.93 -16.48 -7.09
N LEU A 253 -0.67 -15.72 -6.02
CA LEU A 253 -1.73 -15.25 -5.11
C LEU A 253 -2.75 -14.34 -5.82
N GLU A 254 -2.30 -13.48 -6.72
CA GLU A 254 -3.20 -12.65 -7.53
C GLU A 254 -4.13 -13.51 -8.42
N LYS A 255 -3.57 -14.48 -9.15
CA LYS A 255 -4.36 -15.39 -10.01
C LYS A 255 -5.37 -16.23 -9.22
N GLU A 256 -5.04 -16.64 -8.01
CA GLU A 256 -5.99 -17.34 -7.14
C GLU A 256 -7.17 -16.46 -6.71
N ALA A 257 -6.94 -15.15 -6.58
CA ALA A 257 -7.95 -14.17 -6.23
C ALA A 257 -8.97 -13.93 -7.36
N GLU A 258 -8.61 -14.11 -8.63
CA GLU A 258 -9.56 -14.04 -9.76
C GLU A 258 -10.66 -15.10 -9.66
N GLY A 259 -10.31 -16.29 -9.16
CA GLY A 259 -11.21 -17.43 -9.04
C GLY A 259 -12.11 -17.42 -7.79
N ASN A 260 -11.81 -16.60 -6.78
CA ASN A 260 -12.54 -16.56 -5.51
C ASN A 260 -12.59 -15.14 -4.92
N LEU A 261 -13.79 -14.55 -4.93
CA LEU A 261 -14.01 -13.18 -4.46
C LEU A 261 -13.60 -12.94 -2.99
N THR A 262 -13.69 -13.96 -2.12
CA THR A 262 -13.26 -13.84 -0.72
C THR A 262 -11.74 -13.76 -0.57
N ARG A 263 -10.99 -14.42 -1.46
CA ARG A 263 -9.52 -14.38 -1.46
C ARG A 263 -8.96 -13.08 -2.02
N ARG A 264 -9.77 -12.35 -2.81
CA ARG A 264 -9.39 -11.10 -3.47
C ARG A 264 -8.70 -10.11 -2.53
N TRP A 265 -9.38 -9.77 -1.44
CA TRP A 265 -8.86 -8.80 -0.49
C TRP A 265 -7.86 -9.42 0.50
N ASN A 266 -8.05 -10.69 0.89
CA ASN A 266 -7.13 -11.38 1.79
C ASN A 266 -5.73 -11.49 1.17
N ASN A 267 -5.63 -11.94 -0.08
CA ASN A 267 -4.34 -12.09 -0.76
C ASN A 267 -3.64 -10.74 -0.96
N ALA A 268 -4.39 -9.70 -1.34
CA ALA A 268 -3.84 -8.36 -1.47
C ALA A 268 -3.39 -7.76 -0.12
N ALA A 269 -4.16 -8.00 0.95
CA ALA A 269 -3.79 -7.57 2.29
C ALA A 269 -2.53 -8.27 2.79
N VAL A 270 -2.42 -9.59 2.58
CA VAL A 270 -1.22 -10.38 2.91
C VAL A 270 -0.03 -9.91 2.10
N TRP A 271 -0.14 -9.81 0.78
CA TRP A 271 0.93 -9.29 -0.08
C TRP A 271 1.44 -7.94 0.42
N LYS A 272 0.53 -6.99 0.68
CA LYS A 272 0.94 -5.68 1.14
C LYS A 272 1.58 -5.71 2.52
N PHE A 273 1.06 -6.54 3.42
CA PHE A 273 1.64 -6.73 4.74
C PHE A 273 3.10 -7.18 4.63
N CYS A 274 3.34 -8.22 3.84
CA CYS A 274 4.67 -8.78 3.63
C CYS A 274 5.63 -7.83 2.90
N GLU A 275 5.13 -6.96 2.02
CA GLU A 275 5.96 -5.93 1.38
C GLU A 275 6.35 -4.80 2.33
N LEU A 276 5.57 -4.58 3.39
CA LEU A 276 5.87 -3.57 4.41
C LEU A 276 6.78 -4.13 5.51
N ASP A 277 6.59 -5.39 5.92
CA ASP A 277 7.43 -6.15 6.85
C ASP A 277 8.77 -6.52 6.18
N GLY A 278 9.68 -5.54 6.14
CA GLY A 278 10.88 -5.59 5.31
C GLY A 278 12.15 -5.84 6.11
N HIS A 279 12.45 -5.00 7.09
CA HIS A 279 13.66 -5.18 7.90
C HIS A 279 13.54 -4.52 9.29
N PRO A 280 13.68 -5.30 10.37
CA PRO A 280 13.79 -6.77 10.38
C PRO A 280 12.48 -7.42 9.95
N VAL A 281 12.55 -8.57 9.25
CA VAL A 281 11.35 -9.37 8.96
C VAL A 281 10.92 -10.05 10.25
N ASP A 282 9.96 -9.44 10.96
CA ASP A 282 9.53 -9.88 12.30
C ASP A 282 8.03 -10.23 12.38
N ARG A 283 7.35 -10.27 11.22
CA ARG A 283 5.92 -10.58 11.09
C ARG A 283 5.03 -9.57 11.80
N SER A 284 5.52 -8.34 11.87
CA SER A 284 4.82 -7.15 12.31
C SER A 284 5.22 -5.96 11.42
N ILE A 285 4.41 -4.92 11.41
CA ILE A 285 4.73 -3.68 10.69
C ILE A 285 4.96 -2.58 11.72
N SER A 286 6.18 -2.04 11.75
CA SER A 286 6.50 -0.88 12.57
C SER A 286 5.96 0.42 11.97
N ARG A 287 5.91 1.49 12.78
CA ARG A 287 5.57 2.83 12.29
C ARG A 287 6.46 3.31 11.14
N HIS A 288 7.74 2.90 11.11
CA HIS A 288 8.67 3.28 10.04
C HIS A 288 8.36 2.52 8.75
N GLU A 289 7.96 1.26 8.84
CA GLU A 289 7.61 0.44 7.67
C GLU A 289 6.29 0.85 7.03
N LEU A 290 5.41 1.56 7.75
CA LEU A 290 4.22 2.19 7.18
C LEU A 290 4.52 3.41 6.28
N PHE A 291 5.73 3.94 6.34
CA PHE A 291 6.10 5.16 5.60
C PHE A 291 5.77 5.12 4.10
N PRO A 292 6.05 4.02 3.35
CA PRO A 292 5.78 3.93 1.91
C PRO A 292 4.30 4.03 1.53
N ILE A 293 3.37 3.76 2.45
CA ILE A 293 1.94 3.98 2.21
C ILE A 293 1.42 5.26 2.84
N ARG A 294 1.93 5.64 4.01
CA ARG A 294 1.46 6.81 4.75
C ARG A 294 1.84 8.11 4.04
N ALA A 295 3.13 8.38 3.87
CA ALA A 295 3.61 9.68 3.45
C ALA A 295 3.18 10.07 2.02
N PRO A 296 3.17 9.17 1.02
CA PRO A 296 2.71 9.51 -0.32
C PRO A 296 1.20 9.76 -0.42
N LEU A 297 0.39 9.07 0.39
CA LEU A 297 -1.08 9.13 0.31
C LEU A 297 -1.70 10.14 1.28
N MET A 298 -1.00 10.53 2.34
CA MET A 298 -1.52 11.45 3.35
C MET A 298 -2.03 12.77 2.73
N ALA A 299 -1.32 13.32 1.74
CA ALA A 299 -1.75 14.54 1.04
C ALA A 299 -2.95 14.33 0.10
N LEU A 300 -3.42 13.10 -0.11
CA LEU A 300 -4.61 12.79 -0.90
C LEU A 300 -5.75 12.27 -0.03
N GLU A 301 -5.41 11.65 1.10
CA GLU A 301 -6.31 10.91 1.97
C GLU A 301 -5.98 11.21 3.43
N HIS A 302 -6.59 12.27 3.99
CA HIS A 302 -6.35 12.73 5.37
C HIS A 302 -6.71 11.71 6.45
N CYS A 303 -7.52 10.71 6.11
CA CYS A 303 -7.90 9.62 7.00
C CYS A 303 -6.84 8.52 7.15
N ILE A 304 -5.78 8.48 6.32
CA ILE A 304 -4.82 7.36 6.35
C ILE A 304 -4.07 7.27 7.67
N ALA A 305 -3.62 8.39 8.22
CA ALA A 305 -2.91 8.41 9.50
C ALA A 305 -3.76 7.97 10.68
N PRO A 306 -4.95 8.54 10.93
CA PRO A 306 -5.81 8.07 12.02
C PRO A 306 -6.30 6.64 11.81
N PHE A 307 -6.44 6.18 10.55
CA PHE A 307 -6.75 4.79 10.23
C PHE A 307 -5.61 3.86 10.66
N LEU A 308 -4.38 4.11 10.20
CA LEU A 308 -3.22 3.27 10.53
C LEU A 308 -2.93 3.26 12.03
N ASN A 309 -3.07 4.41 12.71
CA ASN A 309 -2.93 4.48 14.17
C ASN A 309 -4.00 3.65 14.91
N LYS A 310 -5.18 3.43 14.31
CA LYS A 310 -6.25 2.62 14.90
C LYS A 310 -6.04 1.12 14.63
N CYS A 311 -5.20 0.77 13.66
CA CYS A 311 -4.89 -0.63 13.37
C CYS A 311 -4.06 -1.27 14.48
N ASP A 312 -3.19 -0.51 15.13
CA ASP A 312 -2.48 -0.89 16.36
C ASP A 312 -3.49 -0.85 17.53
N ALA A 313 -4.05 -2.01 17.88
CA ALA A 313 -5.18 -2.08 18.79
C ALA A 313 -4.75 -2.20 20.26
N ASP A 314 -3.54 -2.69 20.51
CA ASP A 314 -2.95 -2.81 21.83
C ASP A 314 -1.87 -1.74 22.15
N ASP A 315 -1.65 -0.80 21.22
CA ASP A 315 -0.77 0.38 21.35
C ASP A 315 0.69 0.00 21.63
N ASP A 316 1.15 -1.10 21.01
CA ASP A 316 2.52 -1.59 21.12
C ASP A 316 3.46 -1.03 20.03
N HIS A 317 2.92 -0.17 19.15
CA HIS A 317 3.57 0.46 18.00
C HIS A 317 3.97 -0.49 16.88
N LEU A 318 3.44 -1.71 16.90
CA LEU A 318 3.54 -2.71 15.88
C LEU A 318 2.13 -3.05 15.37
N ILE A 319 2.04 -3.51 14.13
CA ILE A 319 0.79 -4.01 13.57
C ILE A 319 1.03 -5.44 13.13
N THR A 320 0.40 -6.39 13.79
CA THR A 320 0.45 -7.80 13.40
C THR A 320 -0.43 -8.08 12.18
N LEU A 321 -0.23 -9.21 11.50
CA LEU A 321 -1.07 -9.61 10.35
C LEU A 321 -2.56 -9.67 10.71
N LYS A 322 -2.90 -10.09 11.94
CA LYS A 322 -4.29 -10.18 12.40
C LYS A 322 -4.91 -8.81 12.63
N GLU A 323 -4.16 -7.89 13.22
CA GLU A 323 -4.60 -6.51 13.40
C GLU A 323 -4.78 -5.80 12.06
N TRP A 324 -3.84 -5.99 11.13
CA TRP A 324 -3.95 -5.51 9.76
C TRP A 324 -5.23 -6.04 9.08
N ALA A 325 -5.50 -7.34 9.19
CA ALA A 325 -6.72 -7.95 8.66
C ALA A 325 -7.99 -7.35 9.28
N ARG A 326 -8.05 -7.27 10.61
CA ARG A 326 -9.17 -6.70 11.36
C ARG A 326 -9.40 -5.24 10.97
N CYS A 327 -8.32 -4.47 10.83
CA CYS A 327 -8.36 -3.06 10.46
C CYS A 327 -8.95 -2.86 9.05
N LEU A 328 -8.66 -3.78 8.12
CA LEU A 328 -9.24 -3.82 6.77
C LEU A 328 -10.63 -4.46 6.71
N GLU A 329 -11.25 -4.79 7.85
CA GLU A 329 -12.54 -5.50 7.97
C GLU A 329 -12.54 -6.88 7.28
N LEU A 330 -11.41 -7.58 7.34
CA LEU A 330 -11.26 -8.95 6.86
C LEU A 330 -11.43 -9.95 8.01
N ASN A 331 -11.79 -11.19 7.67
CA ASN A 331 -11.90 -12.26 8.66
C ASN A 331 -10.52 -12.77 9.05
N GLU A 332 -10.14 -12.58 10.32
CA GLU A 332 -8.85 -13.01 10.89
C GLU A 332 -8.64 -14.53 10.86
N ASP A 333 -9.72 -15.31 10.84
CA ASP A 333 -9.61 -16.78 10.78
C ASP A 333 -9.35 -17.28 9.35
N GLU A 334 -9.62 -16.44 8.34
CA GLU A 334 -9.41 -16.74 6.93
C GLU A 334 -8.12 -16.12 6.36
N ILE A 335 -7.46 -15.24 7.13
CA ILE A 335 -6.17 -14.69 6.73
C ILE A 335 -5.06 -15.67 7.10
N GLU A 336 -4.29 -16.04 6.10
CA GLU A 336 -3.18 -16.97 6.23
C GLU A 336 -1.88 -16.20 5.97
N ASP A 337 -0.88 -16.40 6.82
CA ASP A 337 0.46 -15.91 6.55
C ASP A 337 1.02 -16.64 5.32
N LYS A 338 1.11 -15.91 4.21
CA LYS A 338 1.67 -16.35 2.94
C LYS A 338 2.72 -15.37 2.46
N CYS A 339 3.51 -14.78 3.35
CA CYS A 339 4.67 -14.04 2.86
C CYS A 339 5.62 -15.00 2.15
N ASP A 340 6.26 -14.50 1.09
CA ASP A 340 7.38 -15.18 0.50
C ASP A 340 8.48 -15.24 1.58
N ASP A 341 8.93 -16.43 1.96
CA ASP A 341 10.13 -16.54 2.76
C ASP A 341 11.27 -16.14 1.82
N VAL A 342 11.60 -14.86 1.74
CA VAL A 342 12.84 -14.38 1.10
C VAL A 342 14.01 -14.77 2.02
N ARG A 343 14.13 -16.06 2.30
CA ARG A 343 15.34 -16.75 2.72
C ARG A 343 16.01 -17.25 1.45
N GLY A 344 16.54 -16.30 0.69
CA GLY A 344 17.48 -16.55 -0.39
C GLY A 344 18.86 -16.08 0.04
N ASP A 345 19.62 -16.98 0.67
CA ASP A 345 21.07 -17.16 0.46
C ASP A 345 21.96 -15.92 0.23
N ASP A 346 22.05 -15.01 1.18
CA ASP A 346 23.27 -14.21 1.36
C ASP A 346 24.02 -14.69 2.62
N ALA A 347 24.82 -15.74 2.41
CA ALA A 347 25.87 -16.22 3.30
C ALA A 347 27.23 -15.67 2.85
#